data_AF-C4FI99-F1
#
_entry.id   AF-C4FI99-F1
#
_cell.length_a   1.000
_cell.length_b   1.000
_cell.length_c   1.000
_cell.angle_alpha   90.00
_cell.angle_beta   90.00
_cell.angle_gamma   90.00
#
_symmetry.space_group_name_H-M   'P 1'
#
loop_
_entity.id
_entity.type
_entity.pdbx_description
1 polymer ?
#
loop_
_entity_poly.entity_id
_entity_poly.type
_entity_poly.pdbx_seq_one_letter_code
_entity_poly.pdbx_strand_id
1 'polypeptide(L)'
;MNLESKIYKLSFELSEKFEENELNKLLGVLASDGVYAMWVYAKDKFECKFSKNEEEMKKQKCFRLLEIISNLSEFSSKKLDYNEVLKEIAKSTDDIDKLNQKLKEKRSNKGNKNEEEIKEKIKEEIKKEEKKRNQILNKYFQDLAQDLNKLLFMKELLEKVLIYAIYHAKAKGDKNGEENGEKNKMV
;
A
#
# COMPACT_ATOMS: atom_id res chain seq x y z
N MET A 1 -8.63 1.65 -23.91
CA MET A 1 -8.47 2.93 -23.16
C MET A 1 -7.05 3.42 -23.44
N ASN A 2 -6.84 4.73 -23.70
CA ASN A 2 -5.51 5.29 -23.94
C ASN A 2 -4.78 5.47 -22.59
N LEU A 3 -3.44 5.41 -22.59
CA LEU A 3 -2.59 5.63 -21.41
C LEU A 3 -2.92 6.96 -20.73
N GLU A 4 -3.05 8.05 -21.48
CA GLU A 4 -3.37 9.37 -20.93
C GLU A 4 -4.72 9.37 -20.18
N SER A 5 -5.77 8.76 -20.76
CA SER A 5 -7.07 8.72 -20.08
C SER A 5 -7.05 7.81 -18.85
N LYS A 6 -6.21 6.77 -18.85
CA LYS A 6 -5.95 5.95 -17.66
C LYS A 6 -5.23 6.76 -16.57
N ILE A 7 -4.19 7.52 -16.93
CA ILE A 7 -3.47 8.42 -16.01
C ILE A 7 -4.43 9.40 -15.37
N TYR A 8 -5.25 10.11 -16.15
CA TYR A 8 -6.24 11.05 -15.61
C TYR A 8 -7.21 10.39 -14.62
N LYS A 9 -7.77 9.23 -14.99
CA LYS A 9 -8.68 8.48 -14.12
C LYS A 9 -8.01 8.10 -12.79
N LEU A 10 -6.81 7.52 -12.84
CA LEU A 10 -6.07 7.11 -11.64
C LEU A 10 -5.67 8.30 -10.76
N SER A 11 -5.34 9.43 -11.39
CA SER A 11 -4.99 10.67 -10.70
C SER A 11 -6.19 11.22 -9.92
N PHE A 12 -7.37 11.20 -10.53
CA PHE A 12 -8.61 11.58 -9.86
C PHE A 12 -8.94 10.65 -8.69
N GLU A 13 -8.88 9.32 -8.91
CA GLU A 13 -9.11 8.32 -7.86
C GLU A 13 -8.16 8.50 -6.66
N LEU A 14 -6.90 8.84 -6.93
CA LEU A 14 -5.91 9.11 -5.89
C LEU A 14 -6.24 10.41 -5.13
N SER A 15 -6.61 11.48 -5.84
CA SER A 15 -6.99 12.76 -5.21
C SER A 15 -8.23 12.67 -4.31
N GLU A 16 -9.10 11.68 -4.55
CA GLU A 16 -10.26 11.42 -3.70
C GLU A 16 -9.92 10.74 -2.37
N LYS A 17 -8.72 10.15 -2.25
CA LYS A 17 -8.31 9.37 -1.08
C LYS A 17 -7.11 9.95 -0.34
N PHE A 18 -6.35 10.81 -0.99
CA PHE A 18 -5.12 11.38 -0.45
C PHE A 18 -5.22 12.90 -0.39
N GLU A 19 -4.69 13.47 0.69
CA GLU A 19 -4.56 14.91 0.85
C GLU A 19 -3.38 15.43 0.01
N GLU A 20 -3.44 16.71 -0.38
CA GLU A 20 -2.40 17.35 -1.18
C GLU A 20 -0.99 17.17 -0.57
N ASN A 21 -0.86 17.34 0.75
CA ASN A 21 0.42 17.18 1.46
C ASN A 21 0.93 15.73 1.42
N GLU A 22 0.04 14.73 1.47
CA GLU A 22 0.43 13.32 1.36
C GLU A 22 0.94 13.01 -0.04
N LEU A 23 0.27 13.52 -1.06
CA LEU A 23 0.65 13.39 -2.46
C LEU A 23 1.99 14.08 -2.76
N ASN A 24 2.19 15.31 -2.26
CA ASN A 24 3.44 16.04 -2.40
C ASN A 24 4.62 15.26 -1.77
N LYS A 25 4.42 14.65 -0.60
CA LYS A 25 5.46 13.83 0.03
C LYS A 25 5.76 12.56 -0.75
N LEU A 26 4.74 11.88 -1.27
CA LEU A 26 4.93 10.72 -2.15
C LEU A 26 5.72 11.10 -3.40
N LEU A 27 5.34 12.19 -4.06
CA LEU A 27 6.04 12.71 -5.24
C LEU A 27 7.48 13.10 -4.92
N GLY A 28 7.72 13.74 -3.78
CA GLY A 28 9.06 14.11 -3.32
C GLY A 28 9.98 12.89 -3.20
N VAL A 29 9.56 11.85 -2.48
CA VAL A 29 10.34 10.61 -2.33
C VAL A 29 10.50 9.87 -3.66
N LEU A 30 9.45 9.84 -4.49
CA LEU A 30 9.53 9.24 -5.82
C LEU A 30 10.58 9.93 -6.70
N ALA A 31 10.60 11.26 -6.70
CA ALA A 31 11.51 12.05 -7.51
C ALA A 31 12.97 11.88 -7.06
N SER A 32 13.22 11.91 -5.74
CA SER A 32 14.55 11.80 -5.13
C SER A 32 15.12 10.38 -5.13
N ASP A 33 14.34 9.42 -4.63
CA ASP A 33 14.83 8.09 -4.24
C ASP A 33 14.18 6.95 -5.05
N GLY A 34 13.19 7.26 -5.88
CA GLY A 34 12.59 6.32 -6.83
C GLY A 34 11.44 5.48 -6.29
N VAL A 35 10.98 4.54 -7.13
CA VAL A 35 9.71 3.81 -6.93
C VAL A 35 9.70 2.97 -5.65
N TYR A 36 10.80 2.24 -5.36
CA TYR A 36 10.85 1.40 -4.17
C TYR A 36 10.89 2.22 -2.88
N ALA A 37 11.65 3.32 -2.85
CA ALA A 37 11.70 4.21 -1.71
C ALA A 37 10.33 4.85 -1.42
N MET A 38 9.63 5.31 -2.47
CA MET A 38 8.25 5.81 -2.34
C MET A 38 7.33 4.75 -1.76
N TRP A 39 7.43 3.50 -2.22
CA TRP A 39 6.64 2.40 -1.69
C TRP A 39 6.92 2.10 -0.21
N VAL A 40 8.19 2.08 0.19
CA VAL A 40 8.58 1.89 1.61
C VAL A 40 8.05 3.03 2.46
N TYR A 41 8.21 4.28 2.01
CA TYR A 41 7.66 5.46 2.66
C TYR A 41 6.13 5.36 2.82
N ALA A 42 5.41 4.95 1.77
CA ALA A 42 3.96 4.82 1.82
C ALA A 42 3.49 3.76 2.83
N LYS A 43 4.18 2.61 2.91
CA LYS A 43 3.84 1.56 3.89
C LYS A 43 3.94 2.05 5.33
N ASP A 44 5.01 2.78 5.63
CA ASP A 44 5.24 3.35 6.95
C ASP A 44 4.21 4.47 7.24
N LYS A 45 4.11 5.44 6.32
CA LYS A 45 3.28 6.64 6.52
C LYS A 45 1.78 6.36 6.63
N PHE A 46 1.29 5.36 5.91
CA PHE A 46 -0.14 5.03 5.85
C PHE A 46 -0.50 3.78 6.67
N GLU A 47 0.41 3.29 7.53
CA GLU A 47 0.21 2.15 8.42
C GLU A 47 -0.46 0.95 7.75
N CYS A 48 0.19 0.29 6.79
CA CYS A 48 -0.38 -0.89 6.15
C CYS A 48 -0.72 -2.00 7.17
N LYS A 49 -2.01 -2.17 7.46
CA LYS A 49 -2.53 -3.21 8.35
C LYS A 49 -3.02 -4.38 7.52
N PHE A 50 -2.43 -5.55 7.77
CA PHE A 50 -2.85 -6.78 7.12
C PHE A 50 -4.12 -7.33 7.78
N SER A 51 -5.06 -7.81 6.98
CA SER A 51 -6.28 -8.47 7.43
C SER A 51 -6.53 -9.70 6.58
N LYS A 52 -7.22 -10.69 7.14
CA LYS A 52 -7.80 -11.81 6.38
C LYS A 52 -8.98 -11.38 5.50
N ASN A 53 -9.51 -10.17 5.71
CA ASN A 53 -10.57 -9.60 4.90
C ASN A 53 -9.98 -8.63 3.84
N GLU A 54 -10.11 -9.00 2.58
CA GLU A 54 -9.63 -8.20 1.45
C GLU A 54 -10.28 -6.80 1.39
N GLU A 55 -11.56 -6.69 1.72
CA GLU A 55 -12.29 -5.42 1.67
C GLU A 55 -11.83 -4.42 2.75
N GLU A 56 -11.36 -4.93 3.89
CA GLU A 56 -10.71 -4.09 4.91
C GLU A 56 -9.36 -3.57 4.43
N MET A 57 -8.58 -4.41 3.75
CA MET A 57 -7.31 -3.99 3.16
C MET A 57 -7.53 -2.92 2.08
N LYS A 58 -8.47 -3.14 1.15
CA LYS A 58 -8.81 -2.18 0.09
C LYS A 58 -9.21 -0.80 0.62
N LYS A 59 -9.73 -0.67 1.84
CA LYS A 59 -10.10 0.65 2.41
C LYS A 59 -8.89 1.50 2.79
N GLN A 60 -7.73 0.89 3.00
CA GLN A 60 -6.54 1.58 3.48
C GLN A 60 -5.79 2.28 2.34
N LYS A 61 -5.23 3.45 2.63
CA LYS A 61 -4.51 4.28 1.65
C LYS A 61 -3.36 3.50 0.98
N CYS A 62 -2.57 2.73 1.72
CA CYS A 62 -1.43 2.04 1.12
C CYS A 62 -1.84 0.96 0.10
N PHE A 63 -2.95 0.24 0.33
CA PHE A 63 -3.49 -0.74 -0.61
C PHE A 63 -4.16 -0.05 -1.80
N ARG A 64 -4.76 1.13 -1.62
CA ARG A 64 -5.19 1.97 -2.75
C ARG A 64 -4.02 2.41 -3.62
N LEU A 65 -2.91 2.82 -3.03
CA LEU A 65 -1.70 3.14 -3.79
C LEU A 65 -1.19 1.91 -4.57
N LEU A 66 -1.19 0.72 -3.94
CA LEU A 66 -0.82 -0.53 -4.60
C LEU A 66 -1.76 -0.89 -5.76
N GLU A 67 -3.06 -0.64 -5.61
CA GLU A 67 -4.05 -0.82 -6.68
C GLU A 67 -3.76 0.11 -7.88
N ILE A 68 -3.44 1.38 -7.64
CA ILE A 68 -3.04 2.32 -8.69
C ILE A 68 -1.76 1.84 -9.40
N ILE A 69 -0.75 1.40 -8.63
CA ILE A 69 0.50 0.86 -9.19
C ILE A 69 0.23 -0.40 -10.02
N SER A 70 -0.66 -1.28 -9.56
CA SER A 70 -1.09 -2.46 -10.32
C SER A 70 -1.73 -2.08 -11.66
N ASN A 71 -2.60 -1.07 -11.66
CA ASN A 71 -3.20 -0.55 -12.89
C ASN A 71 -2.17 0.05 -13.86
N LEU A 72 -1.12 0.71 -13.35
CA LEU A 72 -0.02 1.23 -14.18
C LEU A 72 0.93 0.14 -14.66
N SER A 73 1.09 -0.94 -13.88
CA SER A 73 1.99 -2.05 -14.20
C SER A 73 1.63 -2.74 -15.51
N GLU A 74 0.36 -2.65 -15.93
CA GLU A 74 -0.14 -3.13 -17.23
C GLU A 74 0.61 -2.52 -18.43
N PHE A 75 1.22 -1.34 -18.26
CA PHE A 75 1.93 -0.62 -19.33
C PHE A 75 3.44 -0.81 -19.27
N SER A 76 4.01 -1.13 -18.11
CA SER A 76 5.45 -1.09 -17.87
C SER A 76 6.12 -2.45 -17.73
N SER A 77 5.40 -3.50 -17.34
CA SER A 77 6.02 -4.72 -16.82
C SER A 77 5.10 -5.95 -16.86
N LYS A 78 5.53 -7.06 -16.24
CA LYS A 78 4.64 -8.18 -15.92
C LYS A 78 3.58 -7.64 -14.96
N LYS A 79 2.30 -7.76 -15.37
CA LYS A 79 1.15 -7.28 -14.61
C LYS A 79 1.24 -7.71 -13.15
N LEU A 80 1.26 -6.73 -12.25
CA LEU A 80 0.98 -6.95 -10.83
C LEU A 80 -0.50 -7.27 -10.71
N ASP A 81 -0.84 -8.50 -10.33
CA ASP A 81 -2.23 -8.85 -10.02
C ASP A 81 -2.55 -8.45 -8.59
N TYR A 82 -3.18 -7.28 -8.44
CA TYR A 82 -3.56 -6.75 -7.13
C TYR A 82 -4.46 -7.71 -6.34
N ASN A 83 -5.42 -8.37 -7.01
CA ASN A 83 -6.35 -9.26 -6.33
C ASN A 83 -5.63 -10.53 -5.85
N GLU A 84 -4.70 -11.05 -6.64
CA GLU A 84 -3.90 -12.20 -6.21
C GLU A 84 -3.01 -11.85 -5.02
N VAL A 85 -2.38 -10.67 -5.04
CA VAL A 85 -1.60 -10.18 -3.89
C VAL A 85 -2.47 -10.05 -2.63
N LEU A 86 -3.68 -9.51 -2.74
CA LEU A 86 -4.60 -9.42 -1.59
C LEU A 86 -4.97 -10.81 -1.05
N LYS A 87 -5.28 -11.78 -1.92
CA LYS A 87 -5.59 -13.16 -1.52
C LYS A 87 -4.43 -13.82 -0.80
N GLU A 88 -3.22 -13.70 -1.34
CA GLU A 88 -2.03 -14.29 -0.73
C GLU A 88 -1.74 -13.67 0.65
N ILE A 89 -1.88 -12.35 0.77
CA ILE A 89 -1.72 -11.63 2.04
C ILE A 89 -2.81 -12.04 3.05
N ALA A 90 -4.06 -12.14 2.61
CA ALA A 90 -5.19 -12.52 3.46
C ALA A 90 -4.99 -13.94 4.01
N LYS A 91 -4.60 -14.89 3.16
CA LYS A 91 -4.28 -16.26 3.57
C LYS A 91 -3.13 -16.32 4.58
N SER A 92 -2.02 -15.63 4.28
CA SER A 92 -0.87 -15.58 5.17
C SER A 92 -1.23 -14.96 6.53
N THR A 93 -2.11 -13.97 6.53
CA THR A 93 -2.61 -13.33 7.76
C THR A 93 -3.50 -14.27 8.57
N ASP A 94 -4.40 -15.02 7.92
CA ASP A 94 -5.22 -16.05 8.57
C ASP A 94 -4.37 -17.17 9.20
N ASP A 95 -3.29 -17.59 8.52
CA ASP A 95 -2.35 -18.57 9.05
C ASP A 95 -1.60 -18.04 10.29
N ILE A 96 -1.17 -16.77 10.27
CA ILE A 96 -0.57 -16.09 11.44
C ILE A 96 -1.56 -15.98 12.60
N ASP A 97 -2.83 -15.66 12.33
CA ASP A 97 -3.87 -15.57 13.36
C ASP A 97 -4.09 -16.92 14.05
N LYS A 98 -4.15 -18.02 13.27
CA LYS A 98 -4.24 -19.39 13.80
C LYS A 98 -3.02 -19.75 14.66
N LEU A 99 -1.81 -19.40 14.22
CA LEU A 99 -0.59 -19.64 15.01
C LEU A 99 -0.59 -18.83 16.31
N ASN A 100 -1.02 -17.57 16.27
CA ASN A 100 -1.16 -16.73 17.46
C ASN A 100 -2.19 -17.27 18.44
N GLN A 101 -3.31 -17.82 17.95
CA GLN A 101 -4.30 -18.48 18.80
C GLN A 101 -3.70 -19.71 19.49
N LYS A 102 -3.03 -20.60 18.74
CA LYS A 102 -2.31 -21.76 19.31
C LYS A 102 -1.30 -21.33 20.37
N LEU A 103 -0.57 -20.23 20.14
CA LEU A 103 0.39 -19.68 21.09
C LEU A 103 -0.28 -19.21 22.39
N LYS A 104 -1.46 -18.57 22.30
CA LYS A 104 -2.24 -18.12 23.46
C LYS A 104 -2.75 -19.28 24.31
N GLU A 105 -3.29 -20.33 23.68
CA GLU A 105 -3.77 -21.52 24.37
C GLU A 105 -2.67 -22.21 25.20
N LYS A 106 -1.42 -22.17 24.72
CA LYS A 106 -0.24 -22.68 25.44
C LYS A 106 0.27 -21.79 26.58
N ARG A 107 -0.24 -20.56 26.76
CA ARG A 107 0.13 -19.68 27.89
C ARG A 107 -0.61 -20.02 29.18
N SER A 108 -1.77 -20.68 29.09
CA SER A 108 -2.62 -20.99 30.25
C SER A 108 -2.16 -22.20 31.07
N ASN A 109 -1.33 -23.08 30.49
CA ASN A 109 -0.63 -24.14 31.22
C ASN A 109 0.82 -23.68 31.43
N LYS A 110 1.24 -23.58 32.69
CA LYS A 110 2.55 -23.04 33.06
C LYS A 110 3.27 -24.06 33.91
N GLY A 111 4.29 -24.74 33.36
CA GLY A 111 5.18 -25.55 34.20
C GLY A 111 6.17 -26.50 33.53
N ASN A 112 6.14 -26.71 32.20
CA ASN A 112 6.99 -27.73 31.56
C ASN A 112 8.02 -27.13 30.59
N LYS A 113 9.30 -27.53 30.70
CA LYS A 113 10.41 -27.14 29.79
C LYS A 113 10.06 -27.38 28.30
N ASN A 114 9.31 -28.45 28.03
CA ASN A 114 8.81 -28.77 26.68
C ASN A 114 7.83 -27.72 26.13
N GLU A 115 7.10 -26.99 26.98
CA GLU A 115 6.16 -25.95 26.53
C GLU A 115 6.89 -24.69 26.06
N GLU A 116 8.03 -24.36 26.65
CA GLU A 116 8.86 -23.23 26.20
C GLU A 116 9.46 -23.50 24.82
N GLU A 117 9.98 -24.70 24.60
CA GLU A 117 10.49 -25.11 23.28
C GLU A 117 9.41 -25.08 22.20
N ILE A 118 8.18 -25.51 22.52
CA ILE A 118 7.04 -25.44 21.59
C ILE A 118 6.67 -23.98 21.29
N LYS A 119 6.67 -23.10 22.31
CA LYS A 119 6.37 -21.67 22.13
C LYS A 119 7.39 -21.00 21.21
N GLU A 120 8.67 -21.31 21.35
CA GLU A 120 9.71 -20.75 20.47
C GLU A 120 9.53 -21.22 19.03
N LYS A 121 9.25 -22.51 18.79
CA LYS A 121 8.96 -23.01 17.43
C LYS A 121 7.77 -22.29 16.78
N ILE A 122 6.68 -22.08 17.52
CA ILE A 122 5.51 -21.35 17.00
C ILE A 122 5.87 -19.89 16.67
N LYS A 123 6.68 -19.22 17.50
CA LYS A 123 7.15 -17.86 17.22
C LYS A 123 8.02 -17.81 15.95
N GLU A 124 8.88 -18.81 15.74
CA GLU A 124 9.68 -18.91 14.51
C GLU A 124 8.81 -19.10 13.26
N GLU A 125 7.78 -19.95 13.35
CA GLU A 125 6.79 -20.12 12.28
C GLU A 125 6.05 -18.82 11.96
N ILE A 126 5.61 -18.08 12.99
CA ILE A 126 4.98 -16.76 12.82
C ILE A 126 5.93 -15.81 12.09
N LYS A 127 7.18 -15.67 12.55
CA LYS A 127 8.18 -14.80 11.90
C LYS A 127 8.42 -15.19 10.44
N LYS A 128 8.45 -16.50 10.14
CA LYS A 128 8.62 -17.01 8.78
C LYS A 128 7.45 -16.61 7.89
N GLU A 129 6.22 -16.73 8.39
CA GLU A 129 5.02 -16.38 7.66
C GLU A 129 4.91 -14.85 7.47
N GLU A 130 5.29 -14.06 8.47
CA GLU A 130 5.40 -12.59 8.35
C GLU A 130 6.41 -12.18 7.28
N LYS A 131 7.59 -12.84 7.24
CA LYS A 131 8.60 -12.61 6.21
C LYS A 131 8.07 -12.94 4.82
N LYS A 132 7.36 -14.07 4.68
CA LYS A 132 6.72 -14.48 3.42
C LYS A 132 5.66 -13.47 2.97
N ARG A 133 4.78 -13.02 3.85
CA ARG A 133 3.79 -11.96 3.56
C ARG A 133 4.47 -10.67 3.08
N ASN A 134 5.54 -10.25 3.75
CA ASN A 134 6.32 -9.09 3.33
C ASN A 134 7.02 -9.31 1.98
N GLN A 135 7.49 -10.52 1.69
CA GLN A 135 8.05 -10.85 0.37
C GLN A 135 6.99 -10.74 -0.73
N ILE A 136 5.80 -11.28 -0.52
CA ILE A 136 4.66 -11.19 -1.46
C ILE A 136 4.38 -9.73 -1.80
N LEU A 137 4.23 -8.88 -0.77
CA LEU A 137 3.90 -7.47 -0.95
C LEU A 137 4.99 -6.68 -1.70
N ASN A 138 6.26 -7.00 -1.49
CA ASN A 138 7.38 -6.23 -2.05
C ASN A 138 7.94 -6.83 -3.34
N LYS A 139 7.54 -8.05 -3.73
CA LYS A 139 8.08 -8.79 -4.87
C LYS A 139 8.05 -7.98 -6.16
N TYR A 140 6.91 -7.36 -6.46
CA TYR A 140 6.77 -6.55 -7.67
C TYR A 140 7.83 -5.45 -7.77
N PHE A 141 8.06 -4.73 -6.68
CA PHE A 141 9.02 -3.63 -6.67
C PHE A 141 10.47 -4.13 -6.73
N GLN A 142 10.76 -5.28 -6.14
CA GLN A 142 12.07 -5.94 -6.25
C GLN A 142 12.33 -6.38 -7.70
N ASP A 143 11.34 -7.00 -8.34
CA ASP A 143 11.40 -7.43 -9.74
C ASP A 143 11.54 -6.22 -10.67
N LEU A 144 10.78 -5.14 -10.41
CA LEU A 144 10.87 -3.88 -11.16
C LEU A 144 12.27 -3.27 -11.06
N ALA A 145 12.89 -3.31 -9.88
CA ALA A 145 14.24 -2.78 -9.67
C ALA A 145 15.35 -3.56 -10.43
N GLN A 146 15.06 -4.78 -10.91
CA GLN A 146 16.01 -5.53 -11.73
C GLN A 146 16.03 -5.07 -13.20
N ASP A 147 15.05 -4.28 -13.64
CA ASP A 147 14.93 -3.81 -15.02
C ASP A 147 14.84 -2.28 -15.05
N LEU A 148 15.96 -1.64 -15.35
CA LEU A 148 16.09 -0.18 -15.33
C LEU A 148 15.08 0.51 -16.25
N ASN A 149 14.84 -0.03 -17.45
CA ASN A 149 13.92 0.59 -18.41
C ASN A 149 12.48 0.57 -17.87
N LYS A 150 12.06 -0.57 -17.31
CA LYS A 150 10.74 -0.70 -16.70
C LYS A 150 10.61 0.17 -15.45
N LEU A 151 11.66 0.24 -14.63
CA LEU A 151 11.71 1.06 -13.44
C LEU A 151 11.55 2.54 -13.76
N LEU A 152 12.33 3.05 -14.74
CA LEU A 152 12.26 4.45 -15.18
C LEU A 152 10.89 4.76 -15.77
N PHE A 153 10.36 3.88 -16.61
CA PHE A 153 9.04 4.09 -17.17
C PHE A 153 7.93 4.08 -16.11
N MET A 154 7.98 3.17 -15.12
CA MET A 154 7.05 3.20 -13.98
C MET A 154 7.20 4.48 -13.15
N LYS A 155 8.42 4.97 -12.95
CA LYS A 155 8.68 6.25 -12.27
C LYS A 155 7.97 7.39 -12.99
N GLU A 156 8.16 7.52 -14.31
CA GLU A 156 7.52 8.56 -15.13
C GLU A 156 5.99 8.49 -15.08
N LEU A 157 5.42 7.29 -15.14
CA LEU A 157 3.96 7.10 -15.04
C LEU A 157 3.43 7.55 -13.67
N LEU A 158 4.12 7.16 -12.58
CA LEU A 158 3.73 7.54 -11.23
C LEU A 158 3.89 9.03 -10.98
N GLU A 159 4.95 9.65 -11.50
CA GLU A 159 5.15 11.10 -11.42
C GLU A 159 3.99 11.84 -12.08
N LYS A 160 3.62 11.46 -13.32
CA LYS A 160 2.46 12.05 -14.01
C LYS A 160 1.16 11.89 -13.21
N VAL A 161 0.89 10.69 -12.70
CA VAL A 161 -0.32 10.42 -11.90
C VAL A 161 -0.35 11.25 -10.62
N LEU A 162 0.78 11.34 -9.90
CA LEU A 162 0.87 12.11 -8.66
C LEU A 162 0.74 13.61 -8.90
N ILE A 163 1.38 14.14 -9.95
CA ILE A 163 1.29 15.57 -10.32
C ILE A 163 -0.18 15.93 -10.61
N TYR A 164 -0.87 15.14 -11.42
CA TYR A 164 -2.28 15.40 -11.73
C TYR A 164 -3.19 15.22 -10.50
N ALA A 165 -2.89 14.24 -9.65
CA ALA A 165 -3.62 14.08 -8.38
C ALA A 165 -3.45 15.29 -7.46
N ILE A 166 -2.25 15.89 -7.39
CA ILE A 166 -1.98 17.11 -6.62
C ILE A 166 -2.81 18.27 -7.16
N TYR A 167 -2.87 18.47 -8.48
CA TYR A 167 -3.72 19.51 -9.07
C TYR A 167 -5.20 19.31 -8.73
N HIS A 168 -5.70 18.07 -8.78
CA HIS A 168 -7.08 17.77 -8.38
C HIS A 168 -7.33 18.02 -6.90
N ALA A 169 -6.42 17.59 -6.02
CA ALA A 169 -6.53 17.79 -4.57
C ALA A 169 -6.50 19.28 -4.20
N LYS A 170 -5.61 20.06 -4.83
CA LYS A 170 -5.51 21.50 -4.63
C LYS A 170 -6.79 22.22 -5.06
N ALA A 171 -7.29 21.93 -6.26
CA ALA A 171 -8.53 22.53 -6.75
C ALA A 171 -9.75 22.21 -5.87
N LYS A 172 -9.75 21.05 -5.20
CA LYS A 172 -10.79 20.68 -4.22
C LYS A 172 -10.64 21.47 -2.92
N GLY A 173 -9.42 21.70 -2.46
CA GLY A 173 -9.13 22.55 -1.29
C GLY A 173 -9.55 24.00 -1.50
N ASP A 174 -9.23 24.57 -2.66
CA ASP A 174 -9.56 25.97 -3.00
C ASP A 174 -11.08 26.21 -3.03
N LYS A 175 -11.86 25.31 -3.65
CA LYS A 175 -13.34 25.39 -3.69
C LYS A 175 -13.98 25.37 -2.30
N ASN A 176 -13.47 24.52 -1.41
CA ASN A 176 -13.97 24.44 -0.03
C ASN A 176 -13.63 25.70 0.79
N GLY A 177 -12.55 26.41 0.44
CA GLY A 177 -12.19 27.68 1.06
C GLY A 177 -13.10 28.84 0.63
N GLU A 178 -13.44 28.89 -0.65
CA GLU A 178 -14.32 29.93 -1.23
C GLU A 178 -15.76 29.82 -0.71
N GLU A 179 -16.35 28.61 -0.66
CA GLU A 179 -17.71 28.39 -0.15
C GLU A 179 -17.87 28.74 1.35
N ASN A 180 -16.81 28.56 2.15
CA ASN A 180 -16.82 28.91 3.57
C ASN A 180 -16.60 30.42 3.81
N GLY A 181 -15.88 31.09 2.92
CA GLY A 181 -15.67 32.54 2.96
C GLY A 181 -16.92 33.35 2.60
N GLU A 182 -17.78 32.83 1.71
CA GLU A 182 -19.05 33.48 1.35
C GLU A 182 -20.12 33.33 2.45
N LYS A 183 -20.20 32.17 3.10
CA LYS A 183 -21.13 31.95 4.23
C LYS A 183 -20.84 32.84 5.44
N ASN A 184 -19.57 33.16 5.70
CA ASN A 184 -19.17 34.03 6.81
C ASN A 184 -19.33 35.53 6.53
N LYS A 185 -19.68 35.93 5.30
CA LYS A 185 -19.98 37.33 4.94
C LYS A 185 -21.49 37.65 4.98
N MET A 186 -22.34 36.65 5.22
CA MET A 186 -23.80 36.80 5.29
C MET A 186 -24.36 36.72 6.72
N VAL A 187 -23.51 36.81 7.75
CA VAL A 187 -23.91 36.87 9.17
C VAL A 187 -23.53 38.22 9.76
#